data_AF-A0A9X2FD44-F1
#
_entry.id   AF-A0A9X2FD44-F1
#
_cell.length_a   1.000
_cell.length_b   1.000
_cell.length_c   1.000
_cell.angle_alpha   90.00
_cell.angle_beta   90.00
_cell.angle_gamma   90.00
#
_symmetry.space_group_name_H-M   'P 1'
#
loop_
_entity.id
_entity.type
_entity.pdbx_description
1 polymer ?
#
loop_
_entity_poly.entity_id
_entity_poly.type
_entity_poly.pdbx_seq_one_letter_code
_entity_poly.pdbx_strand_id
1 'polypeptide(L)'
;MSSVSKIKSSIVKLNLKHSKKALSLAMAMIIAGSSILTSCSKEGEEEITPESATIEELSSNVLATEATVSGVDVRVDFGGKTAPTNYNLGSMAVSSPVALKDFNKGTVTAVKLATVAAFKGVYTNSTTYPSTLGIPQTAAADLCYGATTTAAIELSGLTATSTYNLSFFASRMNFSGSLETQYKIIGATTQTVLIEPANNTTKIASISAVKPNASGKIRIEVSKGAKNTTSPNFWLNTLIVKETAQTVETPPTTPTTPTTPPVTAYNYLVKTAAELKTAVSKAKSGEVIYVDDNSSINLTGQGTIKIPAGVTLASGRGKNGILGGMVYTTNVSHGIMLQAAGAGVKLTGLRVRGANTSTTRSSSTYCRGIYSTFSNLEVANCEVFGWNHAGVYLSGGATNVKIHDSYFHHNQQSGLGYGISIAQAFALITNNYFDYNRHAIAGSGIAGSGYEAAYNVVMSNAIAHSFDMHGDGGDGAKYRAGDYVNVHDNTFYMKDYRAITVRGTPKNGTTIKNNKFVHTSQSAALNLYATNNTITGNTYSIGVATVNPGPSTKL
;
A
#
# COMPACT_ATOMS: atom_id res chain seq x y z
N MET A 1 -49.36 63.50 -20.18
CA MET A 1 -48.73 62.20 -20.51
C MET A 1 -47.22 62.34 -20.37
N SER A 2 -46.68 61.55 -19.44
CA SER A 2 -45.33 61.00 -19.28
C SER A 2 -44.13 61.70 -19.94
N SER A 3 -43.22 62.13 -19.07
CA SER A 3 -41.93 62.79 -19.29
C SER A 3 -40.80 61.81 -19.00
N VAL A 4 -39.73 61.76 -19.80
CA VAL A 4 -38.42 61.26 -19.33
C VAL A 4 -37.29 62.09 -19.90
N SER A 5 -36.63 62.83 -19.02
CA SER A 5 -35.33 63.49 -19.16
C SER A 5 -34.28 62.63 -18.41
N LYS A 6 -33.20 62.16 -19.05
CA LYS A 6 -31.88 62.83 -19.23
C LYS A 6 -30.93 62.61 -18.02
N ILE A 7 -29.65 62.31 -18.34
CA ILE A 7 -28.39 62.76 -17.69
C ILE A 7 -27.44 61.69 -17.08
N LYS A 8 -26.28 61.57 -17.78
CA LYS A 8 -24.84 61.53 -17.38
C LYS A 8 -24.24 60.48 -16.42
N SER A 9 -23.06 60.03 -16.86
CA SER A 9 -22.03 59.24 -16.17
C SER A 9 -21.37 59.96 -15.00
N SER A 10 -21.00 59.21 -13.97
CA SER A 10 -19.99 59.59 -12.97
C SER A 10 -19.18 58.37 -12.55
N ILE A 11 -17.86 58.43 -12.77
CA ILE A 11 -16.85 57.49 -12.28
C ILE A 11 -16.59 57.79 -10.80
N VAL A 12 -16.69 56.78 -9.94
CA VAL A 12 -16.14 56.82 -8.58
C VAL A 12 -15.21 55.62 -8.37
N LYS A 13 -13.99 55.92 -7.93
CA LYS A 13 -12.88 55.02 -7.61
C LYS A 13 -13.24 54.06 -6.48
N LEU A 14 -12.89 52.78 -6.61
CA LEU A 14 -12.74 51.86 -5.49
C LEU A 14 -11.30 51.32 -5.44
N ASN A 15 -10.69 51.52 -4.27
CA ASN A 15 -9.29 51.26 -3.95
C ASN A 15 -8.95 49.77 -4.00
N LEU A 16 -7.84 49.42 -4.66
CA LEU A 16 -7.16 48.14 -4.54
C LEU A 16 -6.53 48.01 -3.14
N LYS A 17 -7.00 47.06 -2.34
CA LYS A 17 -6.16 46.37 -1.34
C LYS A 17 -6.80 45.03 -0.96
N HIS A 18 -6.06 43.96 -1.25
CA HIS A 18 -6.22 42.57 -0.79
C HIS A 18 -7.30 41.69 -1.47
N SER A 19 -6.98 41.06 -2.60
CA SER A 19 -7.42 39.67 -2.83
C SER A 19 -6.47 38.88 -3.76
N LYS A 20 -5.59 38.07 -3.17
CA LYS A 20 -4.94 36.92 -3.87
C LYS A 20 -5.76 35.62 -3.72
N LYS A 21 -7.04 35.74 -3.36
CA LYS A 21 -7.98 34.61 -3.17
C LYS A 21 -9.18 34.60 -4.13
N ALA A 22 -9.29 35.56 -5.05
CA ALA A 22 -10.41 35.64 -5.99
C ALA A 22 -10.10 35.07 -7.40
N LEU A 23 -8.89 34.56 -7.65
CA LEU A 23 -8.52 34.01 -8.97
C LEU A 23 -8.49 32.47 -9.03
N SER A 24 -8.75 31.75 -7.93
CA SER A 24 -8.71 30.28 -7.90
C SER A 24 -10.09 29.60 -7.89
N LEU A 25 -11.18 30.35 -8.07
CA LEU A 25 -12.54 29.78 -8.07
C LEU A 25 -13.27 29.90 -9.42
N ALA A 26 -12.60 30.39 -10.47
CA ALA A 26 -13.19 30.54 -11.80
C ALA A 26 -12.69 29.51 -12.84
N MET A 27 -11.89 28.51 -12.47
CA MET A 27 -11.33 27.52 -13.42
C MET A 27 -11.80 26.07 -13.18
N ALA A 28 -12.82 25.84 -12.34
CA ALA A 28 -13.26 24.49 -11.94
C ALA A 28 -14.71 24.13 -12.35
N MET A 29 -15.32 24.86 -13.29
CA MET A 29 -16.65 24.51 -13.83
C MET A 29 -16.69 24.51 -15.36
N ILE A 30 -15.74 23.83 -16.00
CA ILE A 30 -15.95 23.27 -17.33
C ILE A 30 -15.53 21.80 -17.24
N ILE A 31 -16.40 20.91 -17.73
CA ILE A 31 -16.31 19.43 -17.78
C ILE A 31 -16.98 18.68 -16.61
N ALA A 32 -18.32 18.74 -16.58
CA ALA A 32 -19.18 17.58 -16.33
C ALA A 32 -20.39 17.74 -17.28
N GLY A 33 -20.49 16.88 -18.30
CA GLY A 33 -21.30 17.13 -19.49
C GLY A 33 -22.76 16.72 -19.38
N SER A 34 -23.61 17.33 -20.22
CA SER A 34 -24.38 16.64 -21.27
C SER A 34 -25.55 17.49 -21.78
N SER A 35 -25.75 17.44 -23.09
CA SER A 35 -27.03 17.49 -23.81
C SER A 35 -27.89 18.76 -23.72
N ILE A 36 -27.93 19.46 -24.86
CA ILE A 36 -29.08 20.15 -25.48
C ILE A 36 -30.38 20.13 -24.67
N LEU A 37 -30.87 21.31 -24.27
CA LEU A 37 -32.30 21.63 -24.24
C LEU A 37 -32.50 23.13 -24.45
N THR A 38 -33.36 23.44 -25.40
CA THR A 38 -33.68 24.76 -25.94
C THR A 38 -34.88 25.36 -25.20
N SER A 39 -34.89 26.69 -25.11
CA SER A 39 -36.05 27.61 -25.04
C SER A 39 -36.59 28.07 -23.68
N CYS A 40 -36.88 29.37 -23.66
CA CYS A 40 -37.30 30.27 -22.59
C CYS A 40 -38.80 30.25 -22.26
N SER A 41 -39.14 30.63 -21.03
CA SER A 41 -40.19 31.60 -20.65
C SER A 41 -40.14 31.82 -19.13
N LYS A 42 -39.77 33.00 -18.61
CA LYS A 42 -40.56 34.23 -18.36
C LYS A 42 -41.29 34.27 -17.00
N GLU A 43 -40.95 35.33 -16.26
CA GLU A 43 -41.74 36.13 -15.29
C GLU A 43 -41.98 35.62 -13.85
N GLY A 44 -41.76 36.54 -12.90
CA GLY A 44 -42.21 36.47 -11.51
C GLY A 44 -41.25 37.16 -10.52
N GLU A 45 -41.38 38.48 -10.34
CA GLU A 45 -40.76 39.23 -9.24
C GLU A 45 -41.55 39.02 -7.94
N GLU A 46 -40.87 38.75 -6.82
CA GLU A 46 -41.34 39.14 -5.49
C GLU A 46 -40.15 39.36 -4.54
N GLU A 47 -40.12 40.54 -3.92
CA GLU A 47 -39.08 41.05 -3.04
C GLU A 47 -39.47 40.79 -1.58
N ILE A 48 -38.61 40.11 -0.80
CA ILE A 48 -38.76 40.00 0.66
C ILE A 48 -37.40 40.32 1.33
N THR A 49 -37.44 41.26 2.25
CA THR A 49 -36.36 41.85 3.07
C THR A 49 -35.74 40.89 4.10
N PRO A 50 -34.56 41.21 4.68
CA PRO A 50 -33.69 40.23 5.32
C PRO A 50 -33.98 40.05 6.81
N GLU A 51 -34.11 38.80 7.25
CA GLU A 51 -34.04 38.45 8.67
C GLU A 51 -33.01 37.33 8.87
N SER A 52 -32.19 37.51 9.90
CA SER A 52 -31.02 36.74 10.24
C SER A 52 -31.34 35.25 10.49
N ALA A 53 -30.73 34.36 9.70
CA ALA A 53 -30.64 32.95 10.02
C ALA A 53 -29.16 32.52 10.03
N THR A 54 -28.77 31.96 11.16
CA THR A 54 -27.49 31.34 11.45
C THR A 54 -27.20 30.18 10.49
N ILE A 55 -25.96 30.08 9.98
CA ILE A 55 -25.51 28.91 9.22
C ILE A 55 -25.37 27.73 10.19
N GLU A 56 -26.41 26.89 10.23
CA GLU A 56 -26.26 25.47 10.55
C GLU A 56 -25.55 24.79 9.37
N GLU A 57 -24.37 24.24 9.66
CA GLU A 57 -23.57 23.45 8.75
C GLU A 57 -24.24 22.07 8.55
N LEU A 58 -25.15 22.00 7.58
CA LEU A 58 -25.74 20.74 7.13
C LEU A 58 -24.75 19.99 6.25
N SER A 59 -24.26 18.90 6.85
CA SER A 59 -23.59 17.75 6.25
C SER A 59 -24.05 17.45 4.82
N SER A 60 -23.13 17.55 3.86
CA SER A 60 -23.26 16.82 2.60
C SER A 60 -22.44 15.53 2.71
N ASN A 61 -23.16 14.42 2.57
CA ASN A 61 -22.64 13.08 2.48
C ASN A 61 -21.43 13.04 1.54
N VAL A 62 -20.26 12.80 2.12
CA VAL A 62 -19.09 12.34 1.38
C VAL A 62 -19.45 10.96 0.84
N LEU A 63 -19.97 10.96 -0.38
CA LEU A 63 -19.86 9.83 -1.28
C LEU A 63 -18.42 9.34 -1.19
N ALA A 64 -18.26 8.07 -0.83
CA ALA A 64 -17.00 7.37 -0.92
C ALA A 64 -16.42 7.67 -2.30
N THR A 65 -15.42 8.55 -2.35
CA THR A 65 -14.52 8.64 -3.47
C THR A 65 -13.92 7.25 -3.57
N GLU A 66 -14.31 6.51 -4.60
CA GLU A 66 -13.59 5.33 -5.05
C GLU A 66 -12.10 5.65 -4.94
N ALA A 67 -11.36 4.81 -4.22
CA ALA A 67 -9.92 4.94 -4.13
C ALA A 67 -9.40 5.06 -5.58
N THR A 68 -8.99 6.26 -5.98
CA THR A 68 -8.42 6.48 -7.29
C THR A 68 -7.16 5.64 -7.33
N VAL A 69 -7.21 4.50 -8.01
CA VAL A 69 -6.04 3.69 -8.34
C VAL A 69 -5.11 4.64 -9.12
N SER A 70 -4.06 5.12 -8.47
CA SER A 70 -3.16 6.14 -9.04
C SER A 70 -2.06 5.53 -9.91
N GLY A 71 -2.20 4.27 -10.31
CA GLY A 71 -1.30 3.59 -11.25
C GLY A 71 -1.85 3.63 -12.68
N VAL A 72 -0.95 3.58 -13.66
CA VAL A 72 -1.29 3.35 -15.08
C VAL A 72 -2.08 2.04 -15.22
N ASP A 73 -3.28 2.06 -15.82
CA ASP A 73 -3.97 0.87 -16.37
C ASP A 73 -4.25 1.16 -17.85
N VAL A 74 -3.41 0.66 -18.75
CA VAL A 74 -3.61 0.82 -20.20
C VAL A 74 -3.87 -0.54 -20.83
N ARG A 75 -4.88 -0.60 -21.69
CA ARG A 75 -5.25 -1.79 -22.45
C ARG A 75 -5.14 -1.49 -23.93
N VAL A 76 -4.44 -2.36 -24.64
CA VAL A 76 -4.17 -2.24 -26.07
C VAL A 76 -4.80 -3.41 -26.79
N ASP A 77 -5.50 -3.10 -27.86
CA ASP A 77 -6.05 -4.03 -28.84
C ASP A 77 -5.20 -3.95 -30.12
N PHE A 78 -4.74 -5.10 -30.62
CA PHE A 78 -3.95 -5.23 -31.84
C PHE A 78 -4.76 -5.77 -33.03
N GLY A 79 -6.08 -5.89 -32.88
CA GLY A 79 -7.03 -6.19 -33.93
C GLY A 79 -7.16 -5.09 -34.99
N GLY A 80 -7.94 -5.37 -36.04
CA GLY A 80 -8.31 -4.43 -37.10
C GLY A 80 -9.64 -3.70 -36.87
N LYS A 81 -10.39 -4.06 -35.83
CA LYS A 81 -11.67 -3.48 -35.42
C LYS A 81 -11.51 -2.74 -34.10
N THR A 82 -12.35 -1.75 -33.88
CA THR A 82 -12.29 -0.93 -32.66
C THR A 82 -12.95 -1.66 -31.49
N ALA A 83 -12.16 -1.99 -30.46
CA ALA A 83 -12.63 -2.43 -29.14
C ALA A 83 -13.45 -1.35 -28.39
N PRO A 84 -14.10 -1.68 -27.25
CA PRO A 84 -14.97 -0.75 -26.51
C PRO A 84 -14.23 0.47 -25.96
N THR A 85 -15.00 1.44 -25.45
CA THR A 85 -14.53 2.73 -24.95
C THR A 85 -13.29 2.58 -24.04
N ASN A 86 -12.24 3.35 -24.37
CA ASN A 86 -10.92 3.43 -23.72
C ASN A 86 -9.89 2.31 -23.97
N TYR A 87 -10.19 1.29 -24.80
CA TYR A 87 -9.10 0.52 -25.40
C TYR A 87 -8.26 1.41 -26.33
N ASN A 88 -6.95 1.18 -26.33
CA ASN A 88 -6.02 1.80 -27.26
C ASN A 88 -5.81 0.87 -28.46
N LEU A 89 -5.69 1.45 -29.66
CA LEU A 89 -5.41 0.68 -30.87
C LEU A 89 -3.89 0.59 -31.09
N GLY A 90 -3.37 -0.63 -31.17
CA GLY A 90 -2.00 -0.92 -31.54
C GLY A 90 -1.80 -0.89 -33.05
N SER A 91 -0.62 -0.49 -33.51
CA SER A 91 -0.25 -0.56 -34.92
C SER A 91 0.37 -1.92 -35.25
N MET A 92 0.05 -2.48 -36.41
CA MET A 92 0.80 -3.64 -36.93
C MET A 92 2.06 -3.25 -37.70
N ALA A 93 2.03 -2.07 -38.33
CA ALA A 93 3.16 -1.53 -39.07
C ALA A 93 4.11 -0.80 -38.12
N VAL A 94 5.38 -0.70 -38.51
CA VAL A 94 6.35 0.12 -37.79
C VAL A 94 5.81 1.54 -37.65
N SER A 95 5.84 2.06 -36.43
CA SER A 95 5.17 3.31 -36.09
C SER A 95 6.00 4.13 -35.11
N SER A 96 5.81 5.44 -35.12
CA SER A 96 6.31 6.32 -34.06
C SER A 96 5.54 6.08 -32.76
N PRO A 97 6.14 6.35 -31.57
CA PRO A 97 5.45 6.18 -30.30
C PRO A 97 4.19 7.06 -30.17
N VAL A 98 3.06 6.43 -29.88
CA VAL A 98 1.75 7.08 -29.67
C VAL A 98 1.35 6.98 -28.20
N ALA A 99 0.88 8.08 -27.60
CA ALA A 99 0.44 8.11 -26.20
C ALA A 99 -0.85 7.32 -25.99
N LEU A 100 -0.91 6.54 -24.91
CA LEU A 100 -2.02 5.66 -24.58
C LEU A 100 -2.96 6.33 -23.57
N LYS A 101 -4.26 6.09 -23.72
CA LYS A 101 -5.30 6.46 -22.77
C LYS A 101 -5.38 5.45 -21.63
N ASP A 102 -5.56 5.94 -20.42
CA ASP A 102 -5.91 5.13 -19.26
C ASP A 102 -7.29 4.49 -19.49
N PHE A 103 -7.39 3.19 -19.22
CA PHE A 103 -8.58 2.41 -19.48
C PHE A 103 -9.77 2.86 -18.64
N ASN A 104 -9.54 3.20 -17.37
CA ASN A 104 -10.59 3.56 -16.43
C ASN A 104 -10.95 5.05 -16.55
N LYS A 105 -9.96 5.93 -16.77
CA LYS A 105 -10.14 7.39 -16.78
C LYS A 105 -10.38 7.97 -18.17
N GLY A 106 -9.99 7.26 -19.24
CA GLY A 106 -10.07 7.73 -20.63
C GLY A 106 -9.10 8.88 -20.98
N THR A 107 -8.33 9.39 -20.01
CA THR A 107 -7.36 10.46 -20.19
C THR A 107 -6.04 9.92 -20.76
N VAL A 108 -5.35 10.75 -21.55
CA VAL A 108 -4.02 10.40 -22.10
C VAL A 108 -3.00 10.30 -20.97
N THR A 109 -2.19 9.25 -21.01
CA THR A 109 -1.10 8.98 -20.06
C THR A 109 0.27 9.34 -20.64
N ALA A 110 1.31 9.33 -19.81
CA ALA A 110 2.69 9.44 -20.27
C ALA A 110 3.20 8.19 -21.03
N VAL A 111 2.52 7.05 -20.87
CA VAL A 111 2.91 5.79 -21.50
C VAL A 111 2.58 5.82 -22.98
N LYS A 112 3.54 5.42 -23.81
CA LYS A 112 3.43 5.38 -25.27
C LYS A 112 3.70 3.98 -25.80
N LEU A 113 3.11 3.65 -26.92
CA LEU A 113 3.33 2.41 -27.67
C LEU A 113 3.88 2.72 -29.07
N ALA A 114 4.91 1.99 -29.47
CA ALA A 114 5.37 1.93 -30.85
C ALA A 114 5.48 0.47 -31.29
N THR A 115 5.19 0.20 -32.56
CA THR A 115 5.59 -1.06 -33.19
C THR A 115 6.95 -0.84 -33.82
N VAL A 116 7.92 -1.64 -33.40
CA VAL A 116 9.35 -1.48 -33.70
C VAL A 116 9.89 -2.62 -34.56
N ALA A 117 9.12 -3.70 -34.72
CA ALA A 117 9.22 -4.65 -35.83
C ALA A 117 7.81 -5.11 -36.21
N ALA A 118 7.48 -5.03 -37.49
CA ALA A 118 6.10 -5.18 -37.97
C ALA A 118 5.54 -6.60 -37.78
N PHE A 119 4.23 -6.66 -37.55
CA PHE A 119 3.45 -7.89 -37.72
C PHE A 119 3.11 -8.09 -39.20
N LYS A 120 2.79 -9.33 -39.58
CA LYS A 120 2.47 -9.69 -40.97
C LYS A 120 1.05 -9.29 -41.38
N GLY A 121 0.07 -9.36 -40.47
CA GLY A 121 -1.30 -8.95 -40.77
C GLY A 121 -2.28 -9.16 -39.61
N VAL A 122 -3.56 -8.90 -39.87
CA VAL A 122 -4.69 -9.20 -38.96
C VAL A 122 -5.36 -10.50 -39.38
N TYR A 123 -5.80 -11.25 -38.39
CA TYR A 123 -6.78 -12.32 -38.55
C TYR A 123 -8.05 -11.96 -37.79
N THR A 124 -9.21 -12.37 -38.30
CA THR A 124 -10.49 -12.20 -37.61
C THR A 124 -11.12 -13.56 -37.43
N ASN A 125 -11.45 -13.90 -36.19
CA ASN A 125 -12.21 -15.09 -35.85
C ASN A 125 -13.62 -14.98 -36.44
N SER A 126 -14.06 -16.04 -37.13
CA SER A 126 -15.44 -16.19 -37.60
C SER A 126 -16.38 -16.77 -36.53
N THR A 127 -15.83 -17.22 -35.41
CA THR A 127 -16.56 -17.80 -34.27
C THR A 127 -16.52 -16.85 -33.08
N THR A 128 -17.64 -16.77 -32.36
CA THR A 128 -17.75 -16.02 -31.10
C THR A 128 -16.73 -16.54 -30.08
N TYR A 129 -16.21 -15.66 -29.25
CA TYR A 129 -15.31 -15.96 -28.15
C TYR A 129 -16.11 -16.11 -26.84
N PRO A 130 -16.39 -17.34 -26.37
CA PRO A 130 -17.11 -17.55 -25.12
C PRO A 130 -16.09 -17.58 -23.96
N SER A 131 -15.86 -16.45 -23.29
CA SER A 131 -14.92 -16.43 -22.15
C SER A 131 -15.46 -15.81 -20.87
N THR A 132 -14.88 -16.28 -19.77
CA THR A 132 -14.98 -15.73 -18.42
C THR A 132 -13.86 -14.74 -18.09
N LEU A 133 -13.00 -14.39 -19.06
CA LEU A 133 -11.77 -13.61 -18.84
C LEU A 133 -11.98 -12.09 -18.78
N GLY A 134 -13.22 -11.61 -18.98
CA GLY A 134 -13.53 -10.18 -18.97
C GLY A 134 -12.93 -9.39 -20.15
N ILE A 135 -12.47 -10.08 -21.19
CA ILE A 135 -12.04 -9.47 -22.46
C ILE A 135 -13.28 -9.37 -23.37
N PRO A 136 -13.64 -8.17 -23.87
CA PRO A 136 -14.83 -8.00 -24.68
C PRO A 136 -14.68 -8.72 -26.03
N GLN A 137 -15.79 -9.23 -26.56
CA GLN A 137 -15.83 -9.91 -27.85
C GLN A 137 -15.15 -9.10 -28.96
N THR A 138 -15.32 -7.79 -28.97
CA THR A 138 -14.76 -6.90 -30.00
C THR A 138 -13.23 -6.80 -29.97
N ALA A 139 -12.57 -7.05 -28.84
CA ALA A 139 -11.11 -7.11 -28.72
C ALA A 139 -10.55 -8.55 -28.84
N ALA A 140 -11.40 -9.56 -28.65
CA ALA A 140 -11.02 -10.96 -28.78
C ALA A 140 -11.28 -11.52 -30.20
N ALA A 141 -12.13 -10.86 -30.98
CA ALA A 141 -12.54 -11.31 -32.31
C ALA A 141 -11.43 -11.17 -33.36
N ASP A 142 -10.42 -10.35 -33.12
CA ASP A 142 -9.37 -10.06 -34.09
C ASP A 142 -8.02 -9.83 -33.43
N LEU A 143 -6.98 -10.23 -34.16
CA LEU A 143 -5.63 -10.36 -33.65
C LEU A 143 -4.62 -10.11 -34.75
N CYS A 144 -3.50 -9.50 -34.39
CA CYS A 144 -2.36 -9.46 -35.28
C CYS A 144 -1.59 -10.78 -35.24
N TYR A 145 -0.95 -11.11 -36.35
CA TYR A 145 -0.07 -12.27 -36.45
C TYR A 145 1.22 -11.91 -37.17
N GLY A 146 2.32 -12.53 -36.76
CA GLY A 146 3.58 -12.52 -37.51
C GLY A 146 3.85 -13.84 -38.20
N ALA A 147 5.09 -14.02 -38.69
CA ALA A 147 5.49 -15.21 -39.44
C ALA A 147 6.95 -15.61 -39.10
N THR A 148 7.83 -15.71 -40.11
CA THR A 148 9.22 -16.18 -39.92
C THR A 148 10.10 -15.19 -39.16
N THR A 149 9.79 -13.89 -39.24
CA THR A 149 10.51 -12.83 -38.52
C THR A 149 9.78 -12.46 -37.24
N THR A 150 10.52 -12.38 -36.14
CA THR A 150 10.05 -11.87 -34.85
C THR A 150 9.50 -10.45 -34.99
N ALA A 151 8.27 -10.22 -34.52
CA ALA A 151 7.69 -8.89 -34.42
C ALA A 151 8.02 -8.29 -33.06
N ALA A 152 7.91 -6.97 -32.92
CA ALA A 152 8.21 -6.33 -31.66
C ALA A 152 7.44 -5.03 -31.47
N ILE A 153 7.02 -4.81 -30.23
CA ILE A 153 6.42 -3.56 -29.74
C ILE A 153 7.30 -2.98 -28.63
N GLU A 154 7.26 -1.68 -28.46
CA GLU A 154 7.98 -0.95 -27.41
C GLU A 154 7.02 -0.05 -26.64
N LEU A 155 6.98 -0.26 -25.32
CA LEU A 155 6.39 0.68 -24.39
C LEU A 155 7.48 1.68 -23.97
N SER A 156 7.12 2.96 -23.94
CA SER A 156 8.02 4.05 -23.51
C SER A 156 7.28 5.07 -22.67
N GLY A 157 8.02 5.96 -21.99
CA GLY A 157 7.41 6.90 -21.04
C GLY A 157 6.97 6.24 -19.73
N LEU A 158 7.49 5.03 -19.45
CA LEU A 158 7.29 4.33 -18.19
C LEU A 158 8.22 4.93 -17.12
N THR A 159 7.76 4.97 -15.87
CA THR A 159 8.57 5.34 -14.72
C THR A 159 9.62 4.26 -14.49
N ALA A 160 10.91 4.56 -14.72
CA ALA A 160 11.99 3.56 -14.67
C ALA A 160 12.19 2.93 -13.27
N THR A 161 11.73 3.60 -12.21
CA THR A 161 11.75 3.08 -10.83
C THR A 161 10.51 2.26 -10.48
N SER A 162 9.42 2.35 -11.26
CA SER A 162 8.22 1.55 -11.07
C SER A 162 8.37 0.14 -11.67
N THR A 163 7.49 -0.77 -11.26
CA THR A 163 7.35 -2.07 -11.91
C THR A 163 5.96 -2.23 -12.51
N TYR A 164 5.85 -3.04 -13.55
CA TYR A 164 4.64 -3.19 -14.35
C TYR A 164 4.24 -4.66 -14.45
N ASN A 165 2.95 -4.94 -14.33
CA ASN A 165 2.37 -6.23 -14.67
C ASN A 165 1.91 -6.17 -16.12
N LEU A 166 2.36 -7.12 -16.93
CA LEU A 166 1.98 -7.25 -18.33
C LEU A 166 1.16 -8.54 -18.50
N SER A 167 -0.01 -8.42 -19.10
CA SER A 167 -0.88 -9.55 -19.39
C SER A 167 -1.20 -9.59 -20.87
N PHE A 168 -0.88 -10.71 -21.49
CA PHE A 168 -1.03 -10.98 -22.91
C PHE A 168 -2.17 -11.97 -23.13
N PHE A 169 -3.03 -11.65 -24.09
CA PHE A 169 -4.05 -12.56 -24.57
C PHE A 169 -3.92 -12.72 -26.08
N ALA A 170 -4.16 -13.95 -26.54
CA ALA A 170 -4.28 -14.31 -27.94
C ALA A 170 -5.22 -15.51 -28.04
N SER A 171 -6.10 -15.51 -29.04
CA SER A 171 -7.02 -16.60 -29.32
C SER A 171 -7.32 -16.71 -30.82
N ARG A 172 -6.92 -17.83 -31.41
CA ARG A 172 -7.30 -18.21 -32.76
C ARG A 172 -8.22 -19.43 -32.69
N MET A 173 -9.49 -19.19 -33.00
CA MET A 173 -10.54 -20.21 -32.93
C MET A 173 -10.46 -21.19 -34.10
N ASN A 174 -10.95 -22.40 -33.85
CA ASN A 174 -11.04 -23.51 -34.80
C ASN A 174 -9.70 -23.90 -35.41
N PHE A 175 -8.66 -23.96 -34.59
CA PHE A 175 -7.34 -24.43 -35.01
C PHE A 175 -7.03 -25.80 -34.43
N SER A 176 -6.54 -26.71 -35.26
CA SER A 176 -6.03 -28.03 -34.82
C SER A 176 -4.52 -27.98 -34.72
N GLY A 177 -3.98 -28.37 -33.56
CA GLY A 177 -2.54 -28.28 -33.25
C GLY A 177 -2.20 -27.08 -32.36
N SER A 178 -0.90 -26.88 -32.14
CA SER A 178 -0.37 -25.81 -31.28
C SER A 178 -0.04 -24.55 -32.09
N LEU A 179 -0.40 -23.40 -31.53
CA LEU A 179 0.02 -22.07 -31.99
C LEU A 179 0.85 -21.36 -30.93
N GLU A 180 1.49 -22.14 -30.04
CA GLU A 180 2.25 -21.61 -28.91
C GLU A 180 3.05 -20.38 -29.35
N THR A 181 2.81 -19.28 -28.66
CA THR A 181 3.39 -17.97 -28.96
C THR A 181 4.21 -17.54 -27.76
N GLN A 182 5.42 -17.07 -28.05
CA GLN A 182 6.38 -16.57 -27.08
C GLN A 182 6.39 -15.05 -27.08
N TYR A 183 6.20 -14.48 -25.89
CA TYR A 183 6.45 -13.08 -25.60
C TYR A 183 7.75 -12.99 -24.79
N LYS A 184 8.78 -12.37 -25.34
CA LYS A 184 10.05 -12.09 -24.67
C LYS A 184 10.09 -10.60 -24.32
N ILE A 185 10.04 -10.31 -23.04
CA ILE A 185 9.93 -8.99 -22.44
C ILE A 185 11.32 -8.55 -22.01
N ILE A 186 11.79 -7.44 -22.56
CA ILE A 186 13.13 -6.88 -22.39
C ILE A 186 12.97 -5.50 -21.74
N GLY A 187 13.15 -5.45 -20.42
CA GLY A 187 13.22 -4.22 -19.62
C GLY A 187 14.61 -4.09 -19.00
N ALA A 188 14.69 -3.80 -17.69
CA ALA A 188 15.94 -3.93 -16.94
C ALA A 188 16.45 -5.38 -16.87
N THR A 189 15.52 -6.34 -16.90
CA THR A 189 15.79 -7.78 -17.05
C THR A 189 15.03 -8.33 -18.26
N THR A 190 15.49 -9.47 -18.78
CA THR A 190 14.78 -10.20 -19.84
C THR A 190 14.01 -11.36 -19.25
N GLN A 191 12.73 -11.48 -19.61
CA GLN A 191 11.84 -12.54 -19.16
C GLN A 191 10.98 -13.03 -20.32
N THR A 192 10.47 -14.25 -20.23
CA THR A 192 9.68 -14.86 -21.31
C THR A 192 8.43 -15.50 -20.75
N VAL A 193 7.29 -15.29 -21.42
CA VAL A 193 6.05 -16.02 -21.15
C VAL A 193 5.49 -16.60 -22.44
N LEU A 194 4.80 -17.72 -22.31
CA LEU A 194 4.21 -18.47 -23.41
C LEU A 194 2.69 -18.49 -23.25
N ILE A 195 1.98 -18.42 -24.37
CA ILE A 195 0.54 -18.68 -24.44
C ILE A 195 0.26 -19.69 -25.53
N GLU A 196 -0.80 -20.48 -25.38
CA GLU A 196 -1.34 -21.33 -26.45
C GLU A 196 -2.58 -20.63 -27.01
N PRO A 197 -2.52 -19.93 -28.16
CA PRO A 197 -3.67 -19.25 -28.75
C PRO A 197 -4.70 -20.19 -29.37
N ALA A 198 -4.33 -21.42 -29.74
CA ALA A 198 -5.26 -22.33 -30.41
C ALA A 198 -6.48 -22.63 -29.52
N ASN A 199 -7.66 -22.17 -29.95
CA ASN A 199 -8.93 -22.30 -29.22
C ASN A 199 -8.88 -21.76 -27.78
N ASN A 200 -8.06 -20.73 -27.51
CA ASN A 200 -7.91 -20.20 -26.17
C ASN A 200 -9.12 -19.39 -25.73
N THR A 201 -9.85 -19.87 -24.73
CA THR A 201 -10.99 -19.16 -24.13
C THR A 201 -10.82 -18.88 -22.64
N THR A 202 -9.71 -19.31 -22.04
CA THR A 202 -9.59 -19.35 -20.56
C THR A 202 -8.24 -18.91 -20.03
N LYS A 203 -7.23 -18.66 -20.88
CA LYS A 203 -5.88 -18.34 -20.44
C LYS A 203 -5.43 -16.95 -20.87
N ILE A 204 -4.74 -16.27 -19.96
CA ILE A 204 -3.98 -15.05 -20.19
C ILE A 204 -2.56 -15.34 -19.72
N ALA A 205 -1.55 -15.07 -20.55
CA ALA A 205 -0.16 -15.16 -20.15
C ALA A 205 0.23 -13.87 -19.42
N SER A 206 0.57 -13.96 -18.13
CA SER A 206 0.88 -12.78 -17.33
C SER A 206 2.31 -12.86 -16.78
N ILE A 207 2.93 -11.69 -16.68
CA ILE A 207 4.22 -11.50 -16.04
C ILE A 207 4.14 -10.29 -15.11
N SER A 208 4.66 -10.44 -13.90
CA SER A 208 4.58 -9.42 -12.87
C SER A 208 5.93 -8.76 -12.62
N ALA A 209 5.90 -7.58 -12.01
CA ALA A 209 7.08 -6.84 -11.56
C ALA A 209 8.13 -6.57 -12.68
N VAL A 210 7.69 -6.36 -13.93
CA VAL A 210 8.58 -5.99 -15.03
C VAL A 210 9.08 -4.57 -14.81
N LYS A 211 10.39 -4.42 -14.58
CA LYS A 211 11.03 -3.11 -14.48
C LYS A 211 11.44 -2.61 -15.87
N PRO A 212 11.08 -1.38 -16.27
CA PRO A 212 11.61 -0.78 -17.49
C PRO A 212 13.13 -0.66 -17.44
N ASN A 213 13.78 -0.53 -18.59
CA ASN A 213 15.19 -0.16 -18.61
C ASN A 213 15.41 1.27 -18.07
N ALA A 214 16.67 1.70 -17.93
CA ALA A 214 17.02 3.02 -17.40
C ALA A 214 16.40 4.21 -18.17
N SER A 215 15.98 3.99 -19.42
CA SER A 215 15.31 5.00 -20.25
C SER A 215 13.78 4.94 -20.16
N GLY A 216 13.20 4.17 -19.23
CA GLY A 216 11.76 4.05 -19.07
C GLY A 216 11.09 3.26 -20.21
N LYS A 217 11.78 2.27 -20.77
CA LYS A 217 11.28 1.45 -21.88
C LYS A 217 11.19 -0.03 -21.55
N ILE A 218 10.20 -0.70 -22.16
CA ILE A 218 10.09 -2.16 -22.21
C ILE A 218 9.85 -2.55 -23.67
N ARG A 219 10.74 -3.37 -24.23
CA ARG A 219 10.57 -3.99 -25.55
C ARG A 219 9.97 -5.37 -25.39
N ILE A 220 8.96 -5.70 -26.19
CA ILE A 220 8.31 -7.02 -26.19
C ILE A 220 8.49 -7.61 -27.58
N GLU A 221 9.27 -8.68 -27.67
CA GLU A 221 9.47 -9.47 -28.87
C GLU A 221 8.43 -10.60 -28.90
N VAL A 222 7.71 -10.71 -30.01
CA VAL A 222 6.69 -11.74 -30.24
C VAL A 222 7.18 -12.69 -31.31
N SER A 223 7.22 -13.98 -30.99
CA SER A 223 7.72 -15.04 -31.87
C SER A 223 6.98 -16.34 -31.62
N LYS A 224 7.19 -17.35 -32.45
CA LYS A 224 6.61 -18.68 -32.20
C LYS A 224 7.29 -19.35 -31.00
N GLY A 225 6.50 -20.04 -30.19
CA GLY A 225 6.98 -20.93 -29.13
C GLY A 225 7.47 -22.27 -29.70
N ALA A 226 8.16 -23.04 -28.86
CA ALA A 226 8.80 -24.29 -29.27
C ALA A 226 7.78 -25.37 -29.68
N LYS A 227 6.57 -25.36 -29.10
CA LYS A 227 5.52 -26.33 -29.44
C LYS A 227 4.81 -26.04 -30.75
N ASN A 228 4.96 -24.84 -31.30
CA ASN A 228 4.42 -24.48 -32.60
C ASN A 228 5.34 -25.00 -33.73
N THR A 229 5.13 -26.28 -34.05
CA THR A 229 5.89 -27.02 -35.06
C THR A 229 5.21 -27.03 -36.44
N THR A 230 3.92 -26.69 -36.51
CA THR A 230 3.10 -26.83 -37.72
C THR A 230 2.73 -25.52 -38.39
N SER A 231 2.89 -24.37 -37.71
CA SER A 231 2.57 -23.05 -38.25
C SER A 231 3.77 -22.10 -38.12
N PRO A 232 4.04 -21.24 -39.12
CA PRO A 232 5.04 -20.19 -38.97
C PRO A 232 4.51 -19.01 -38.14
N ASN A 233 3.21 -18.95 -37.87
CA ASN A 233 2.58 -17.76 -37.29
C ASN A 233 2.61 -17.75 -35.77
N PHE A 234 2.78 -16.56 -35.21
CA PHE A 234 2.62 -16.21 -33.80
C PHE A 234 1.63 -15.06 -33.67
N TRP A 235 1.04 -14.87 -32.49
CA TRP A 235 -0.24 -14.16 -32.35
C TRP A 235 -0.29 -13.19 -31.18
N LEU A 236 -1.01 -12.07 -31.32
CA LEU A 236 -1.32 -11.14 -30.22
C LEU A 236 -2.70 -10.52 -30.45
N ASN A 237 -3.63 -10.67 -29.50
CA ASN A 237 -4.90 -9.94 -29.47
C ASN A 237 -4.75 -8.68 -28.62
N THR A 238 -4.52 -8.85 -27.31
CA THR A 238 -4.52 -7.74 -26.36
C THR A 238 -3.31 -7.77 -25.44
N LEU A 239 -2.90 -6.56 -25.05
CA LEU A 239 -1.92 -6.31 -24.01
C LEU A 239 -2.53 -5.42 -22.93
N ILE A 240 -2.48 -5.87 -21.69
CA ILE A 240 -2.84 -5.08 -20.52
C ILE A 240 -1.54 -4.74 -19.78
N VAL A 241 -1.33 -3.45 -19.52
CA VAL A 241 -0.18 -2.94 -18.77
C VAL A 241 -0.70 -2.23 -17.52
N LYS A 242 -0.32 -2.73 -16.36
CA LYS A 242 -0.66 -2.12 -15.08
C LYS A 242 0.58 -1.73 -14.31
N GLU A 243 0.72 -0.45 -13.98
CA GLU A 243 1.74 0.00 -13.03
C GLU A 243 1.42 -0.56 -11.65
N THR A 244 2.39 -1.21 -11.05
CA THR A 244 2.37 -1.55 -9.64
C THR A 244 2.96 -0.35 -8.91
N ALA A 245 2.25 0.17 -7.90
CA ALA A 245 2.71 1.28 -7.08
C ALA A 245 4.19 1.09 -6.69
N GLN A 246 4.99 2.17 -6.77
CA GLN A 246 6.45 2.14 -6.61
C GLN A 246 6.89 1.24 -5.45
N THR A 247 7.66 0.20 -5.77
CA THR A 247 8.70 -0.25 -4.85
C THR A 247 9.86 0.72 -5.04
N VAL A 248 10.07 1.60 -4.07
CA VAL A 248 11.29 2.41 -3.95
C VAL A 248 12.51 1.51 -4.19
N GLU A 249 13.52 2.03 -4.89
CA GLU A 249 14.77 1.34 -5.22
C GLU A 249 15.32 0.51 -4.05
N THR A 250 15.95 -0.62 -4.40
CA THR A 250 16.63 -1.56 -3.50
C THR A 250 17.18 -0.90 -2.23
N PRO A 251 16.60 -1.18 -1.05
CA PRO A 251 17.23 -0.82 0.20
C PRO A 251 18.48 -1.69 0.42
N PRO A 252 19.47 -1.15 1.15
CA PRO A 252 20.83 -1.68 1.21
C PRO A 252 20.88 -3.13 1.71
N THR A 253 21.88 -3.88 1.25
CA THR A 253 22.28 -5.19 1.81
C THR A 253 22.90 -5.08 3.21
N THR A 254 22.51 -4.08 3.99
CA THR A 254 22.96 -3.86 5.36
C THR A 254 21.84 -3.12 6.12
N PRO A 255 21.38 -3.63 7.27
CA PRO A 255 20.40 -2.91 8.08
C PRO A 255 21.00 -1.55 8.49
N THR A 256 20.44 -0.46 7.98
CA THR A 256 20.83 0.87 8.44
C THR A 256 20.20 1.14 9.79
N THR A 257 20.95 1.81 10.66
CA THR A 257 20.50 2.41 11.92
C THR A 257 19.17 3.17 11.71
N PRO A 258 18.25 3.21 12.70
CA PRO A 258 17.00 3.98 12.63
C PRO A 258 17.22 5.35 11.98
N THR A 259 16.50 5.62 10.89
CA THR A 259 16.73 6.80 10.03
C THR A 259 15.86 8.00 10.39
N THR A 260 14.89 7.83 11.29
CA THR A 260 14.04 8.95 11.74
C THR A 260 14.87 9.92 12.58
N PRO A 261 15.09 11.17 12.12
CA PRO A 261 15.90 12.14 12.85
C PRO A 261 15.26 12.50 14.21
N PRO A 262 16.07 12.70 15.27
CA PRO A 262 15.56 13.11 16.57
C PRO A 262 14.81 14.44 16.50
N VAL A 263 13.74 14.58 17.31
CA VAL A 263 13.01 15.84 17.45
C VAL A 263 13.89 16.87 18.19
N THR A 264 14.03 18.07 17.63
CA THR A 264 14.91 19.13 18.18
C THR A 264 14.17 20.32 18.79
N ALA A 265 12.87 20.47 18.52
CA ALA A 265 12.03 21.53 19.07
C ALA A 265 10.83 20.93 19.83
N TYR A 266 10.49 21.52 20.98
CA TYR A 266 9.37 21.05 21.81
C TYR A 266 8.65 22.17 22.57
N ASN A 267 7.40 21.91 22.93
CA ASN A 267 6.54 22.83 23.69
C ASN A 267 6.60 22.54 25.20
N TYR A 268 6.75 21.26 25.57
CA TYR A 268 6.80 20.80 26.95
C TYR A 268 8.00 19.88 27.16
N LEU A 269 8.80 20.12 28.20
CA LEU A 269 9.82 19.18 28.69
C LEU A 269 9.30 18.51 29.95
N VAL A 270 9.35 17.18 30.01
CA VAL A 270 8.83 16.41 31.16
C VAL A 270 9.88 15.42 31.67
N LYS A 271 9.99 15.32 33.00
CA LYS A 271 10.92 14.44 33.72
C LYS A 271 10.22 13.50 34.69
N THR A 272 8.96 13.79 35.01
CA THR A 272 8.15 13.06 35.99
C THR A 272 6.76 12.72 35.45
N ALA A 273 6.07 11.78 36.12
CA ALA A 273 4.71 11.39 35.75
C ALA A 273 3.71 12.54 35.92
N ALA A 274 3.89 13.38 36.94
CA ALA A 274 3.04 14.55 37.18
C ALA A 274 3.17 15.57 36.04
N GLU A 275 4.40 15.91 35.65
CA GLU A 275 4.66 16.80 34.52
C GLU A 275 4.13 16.24 33.20
N LEU A 276 4.31 14.94 32.94
CA LEU A 276 3.75 14.30 31.74
C LEU A 276 2.22 14.43 31.70
N LYS A 277 1.53 14.15 32.82
CA LYS A 277 0.07 14.29 32.89
C LYS A 277 -0.38 15.73 32.69
N THR A 278 0.33 16.69 33.28
CA THR A 278 0.04 18.13 33.10
C THR A 278 0.31 18.60 31.67
N ALA A 279 1.37 18.14 31.03
CA ALA A 279 1.66 18.47 29.64
C ALA A 279 0.60 17.88 28.70
N VAL A 280 0.25 16.60 28.90
CA VAL A 280 -0.80 15.91 28.14
C VAL A 280 -2.15 16.61 28.25
N SER A 281 -2.50 17.16 29.43
CA SER A 281 -3.77 17.88 29.60
C SER A 281 -3.78 19.29 28.98
N LYS A 282 -2.64 19.81 28.52
CA LYS A 282 -2.49 21.16 27.97
C LYS A 282 -2.13 21.18 26.49
N ALA A 283 -1.42 20.16 26.01
CA ALA A 283 -0.90 20.10 24.66
C ALA A 283 -2.00 20.08 23.60
N LYS A 284 -1.74 20.79 22.51
CA LYS A 284 -2.63 20.95 21.36
C LYS A 284 -2.06 20.26 20.13
N SER A 285 -2.92 20.02 19.14
CA SER A 285 -2.51 19.44 17.86
C SER A 285 -1.32 20.21 17.25
N GLY A 286 -0.31 19.47 16.79
CA GLY A 286 0.94 20.03 16.27
C GLY A 286 2.03 20.29 17.32
N GLU A 287 1.70 20.22 18.61
CA GLU A 287 2.68 20.43 19.69
C GLU A 287 3.42 19.14 20.09
N VAL A 288 4.60 19.33 20.67
CA VAL A 288 5.48 18.24 21.11
C VAL A 288 5.64 18.26 22.63
N ILE A 289 5.36 17.11 23.25
CA ILE A 289 5.75 16.79 24.62
C ILE A 289 7.04 15.98 24.56
N TYR A 290 8.12 16.52 25.06
CA TYR A 290 9.45 15.90 25.05
C TYR A 290 9.76 15.30 26.42
N VAL A 291 9.96 13.99 26.46
CA VAL A 291 10.49 13.29 27.64
C VAL A 291 12.01 13.50 27.65
N ASP A 292 12.52 14.08 28.74
CA ASP A 292 13.95 14.30 28.93
C ASP A 292 14.76 13.02 28.68
N ASP A 293 15.87 13.15 27.94
CA ASP A 293 16.63 12.02 27.37
C ASP A 293 17.16 11.03 28.43
N ASN A 294 17.33 11.49 29.67
CA ASN A 294 17.85 10.68 30.77
C ASN A 294 16.74 10.23 31.74
N SER A 295 15.52 10.71 31.54
CA SER A 295 14.43 10.45 32.47
C SER A 295 13.86 9.04 32.29
N SER A 296 13.52 8.42 33.41
CA SER A 296 12.78 7.15 33.47
C SER A 296 11.51 7.38 34.28
N ILE A 297 10.42 7.65 33.58
CA ILE A 297 9.13 8.03 34.16
C ILE A 297 8.33 6.79 34.50
N ASN A 298 8.14 6.55 35.80
CA ASN A 298 7.29 5.49 36.31
C ASN A 298 5.81 5.88 36.19
N LEU A 299 5.07 5.17 35.34
CA LEU A 299 3.64 5.33 35.15
C LEU A 299 2.80 4.32 35.94
N THR A 300 3.42 3.47 36.77
CA THR A 300 2.70 2.51 37.62
C THR A 300 1.63 3.22 38.46
N GLY A 301 0.38 2.73 38.37
CA GLY A 301 -0.75 3.31 39.11
C GLY A 301 -1.23 4.67 38.60
N GLN A 302 -0.66 5.21 37.53
CA GLN A 302 -1.06 6.51 36.97
C GLN A 302 -2.27 6.45 36.03
N GLY A 303 -2.82 5.26 35.80
CA GLY A 303 -3.87 5.02 34.81
C GLY A 303 -3.33 5.11 33.38
N THR A 304 -4.22 5.35 32.43
CA THR A 304 -3.88 5.51 31.01
C THR A 304 -3.53 6.96 30.70
N ILE A 305 -2.35 7.18 30.10
CA ILE A 305 -1.94 8.48 29.58
C ILE A 305 -2.53 8.66 28.18
N LYS A 306 -3.53 9.54 28.06
CA LYS A 306 -4.28 9.80 26.83
C LYS A 306 -3.67 10.95 26.03
N ILE A 307 -2.88 10.64 25.01
CA ILE A 307 -2.20 11.64 24.16
C ILE A 307 -3.21 12.30 23.21
N PRO A 308 -3.39 13.64 23.22
CA PRO A 308 -4.39 14.32 22.40
C PRO A 308 -4.13 14.18 20.90
N ALA A 309 -5.19 14.36 20.10
CA ALA A 309 -5.10 14.34 18.63
C ALA A 309 -4.00 15.29 18.11
N GLY A 310 -3.20 14.81 17.16
CA GLY A 310 -2.12 15.57 16.53
C GLY A 310 -0.91 15.89 17.42
N VAL A 311 -0.87 15.43 18.67
CA VAL A 311 0.26 15.65 19.59
C VAL A 311 1.36 14.62 19.36
N THR A 312 2.61 15.08 19.44
CA THR A 312 3.80 14.21 19.45
C THR A 312 4.30 14.01 20.87
N LEU A 313 4.48 12.76 21.31
CA LEU A 313 5.28 12.39 22.48
C LEU A 313 6.66 11.93 21.98
N ALA A 314 7.71 12.68 22.30
CA ALA A 314 9.05 12.47 21.77
C ALA A 314 10.12 12.27 22.85
N SER A 315 11.25 11.66 22.48
CA SER A 315 12.52 11.77 23.19
C SER A 315 13.70 11.56 22.23
N GLY A 316 14.93 11.59 22.75
CA GLY A 316 16.15 11.66 21.96
C GLY A 316 16.81 10.34 21.60
N ARG A 317 16.12 9.19 21.62
CA ARG A 317 16.75 7.90 21.28
C ARG A 317 17.48 7.98 19.93
N GLY A 318 18.75 7.58 19.92
CA GLY A 318 19.62 7.62 18.73
C GLY A 318 20.41 8.92 18.58
N LYS A 319 20.01 10.03 19.21
CA LYS A 319 20.76 11.30 19.18
C LYS A 319 22.13 11.10 19.83
N ASN A 320 23.21 11.22 19.05
CA ASN A 320 24.57 10.95 19.53
C ASN A 320 24.71 9.58 20.22
N GLY A 321 23.93 8.57 19.79
CA GLY A 321 23.96 7.23 20.36
C GLY A 321 23.30 7.08 21.73
N ILE A 322 22.56 8.07 22.24
CA ILE A 322 21.87 7.96 23.53
C ILE A 322 20.64 7.05 23.46
N LEU A 323 20.27 6.49 24.63
CA LEU A 323 19.11 5.59 24.77
C LEU A 323 17.76 6.31 24.63
N GLY A 324 17.71 7.61 24.93
CA GLY A 324 16.47 8.37 25.04
C GLY A 324 15.70 8.09 26.34
N GLY A 325 14.72 8.95 26.61
CA GLY A 325 13.86 8.87 27.79
C GLY A 325 12.97 7.63 27.78
N MET A 326 12.72 7.09 28.96
CA MET A 326 11.89 5.91 29.17
C MET A 326 10.59 6.27 29.89
N VAL A 327 9.48 5.71 29.43
CA VAL A 327 8.21 5.61 30.16
C VAL A 327 7.93 4.13 30.45
N TYR A 328 7.56 3.81 31.69
CA TYR A 328 7.40 2.41 32.07
C TYR A 328 6.32 2.15 33.12
N THR A 329 5.89 0.90 33.20
CA THR A 329 5.08 0.38 34.31
C THR A 329 5.72 -0.89 34.88
N THR A 330 5.59 -1.10 36.19
CA THR A 330 5.96 -2.34 36.88
C THR A 330 4.73 -3.20 37.20
N ASN A 331 3.53 -2.76 36.80
CA ASN A 331 2.30 -3.51 36.98
C ASN A 331 1.95 -4.30 35.71
N VAL A 332 2.01 -5.63 35.81
CA VAL A 332 1.59 -6.58 34.75
C VAL A 332 0.09 -6.46 34.40
N SER A 333 -0.71 -5.82 35.25
CA SER A 333 -2.13 -5.55 35.04
C SER A 333 -2.45 -4.07 34.85
N HIS A 334 -1.51 -3.26 34.35
CA HIS A 334 -1.71 -1.81 34.12
C HIS A 334 -2.83 -1.49 33.11
N GLY A 335 -3.24 -2.46 32.28
CA GLY A 335 -4.21 -2.23 31.21
C GLY A 335 -3.56 -1.55 30.01
N ILE A 336 -3.82 -0.26 29.79
CA ILE A 336 -3.22 0.51 28.69
C ILE A 336 -2.34 1.61 29.29
N MET A 337 -1.05 1.66 28.92
CA MET A 337 -0.14 2.69 29.42
C MET A 337 -0.28 4.01 28.63
N LEU A 338 -0.08 3.97 27.32
CA LEU A 338 -0.20 5.12 26.42
C LEU A 338 -1.35 4.88 25.43
N GLN A 339 -2.26 5.84 25.31
CA GLN A 339 -3.40 5.76 24.40
C GLN A 339 -3.49 7.01 23.52
N ALA A 340 -3.61 6.83 22.21
CA ALA A 340 -4.05 7.92 21.34
C ALA A 340 -5.51 8.28 21.66
N ALA A 341 -5.75 9.55 21.95
CA ALA A 341 -7.09 10.10 22.23
C ALA A 341 -7.72 10.78 20.99
N GLY A 342 -7.06 10.69 19.84
CA GLY A 342 -7.55 11.13 18.55
C GLY A 342 -6.55 10.79 17.44
N ALA A 343 -6.88 11.17 16.20
CA ALA A 343 -6.04 10.91 15.04
C ALA A 343 -4.73 11.72 15.05
N GLY A 344 -3.71 11.24 14.34
CA GLY A 344 -2.48 12.00 14.10
C GLY A 344 -1.50 12.04 15.28
N VAL A 345 -1.67 11.18 16.28
CA VAL A 345 -0.72 11.06 17.40
C VAL A 345 0.59 10.45 16.90
N LYS A 346 1.72 11.02 17.35
CA LYS A 346 3.06 10.49 17.06
C LYS A 346 3.79 10.14 18.35
N LEU A 347 4.42 8.97 18.39
CA LEU A 347 5.34 8.55 19.45
C LEU A 347 6.69 8.29 18.82
N THR A 348 7.73 8.99 19.28
CA THR A 348 9.04 8.83 18.65
C THR A 348 10.24 8.98 19.58
N GLY A 349 11.29 8.20 19.33
CA GLY A 349 12.55 8.35 20.07
C GLY A 349 12.47 7.94 21.54
N LEU A 350 11.44 7.17 21.93
CA LEU A 350 11.15 6.78 23.32
C LEU A 350 11.61 5.36 23.60
N ARG A 351 11.83 5.06 24.88
CA ARG A 351 11.80 3.69 25.41
C ARG A 351 10.48 3.47 26.14
N VAL A 352 9.78 2.39 25.80
CA VAL A 352 8.42 2.09 26.26
C VAL A 352 8.41 0.68 26.88
N ARG A 353 8.49 0.63 28.20
CA ARG A 353 8.74 -0.61 28.95
C ARG A 353 7.53 -1.09 29.76
N GLY A 354 7.10 -2.32 29.53
CA GLY A 354 6.13 -3.02 30.36
C GLY A 354 6.79 -3.80 31.52
N ALA A 355 5.96 -4.51 32.28
CA ALA A 355 6.36 -5.17 33.51
C ALA A 355 6.85 -6.63 33.35
N ASN A 356 6.77 -7.21 32.15
CA ASN A 356 6.96 -8.65 31.96
C ASN A 356 7.84 -9.00 30.74
N THR A 357 9.04 -9.50 31.01
CA THR A 357 9.96 -10.08 30.00
C THR A 357 9.98 -11.62 30.04
N SER A 358 9.17 -12.25 30.90
CA SER A 358 9.17 -13.70 31.09
C SER A 358 8.45 -14.42 29.94
N THR A 359 8.94 -15.63 29.64
CA THR A 359 8.28 -16.59 28.74
C THR A 359 7.08 -17.28 29.39
N THR A 360 7.08 -17.37 30.73
CA THR A 360 6.01 -18.02 31.48
C THR A 360 4.78 -17.11 31.54
N ARG A 361 3.60 -17.71 31.42
CA ARG A 361 2.35 -16.97 31.63
C ARG A 361 2.18 -16.64 33.11
N SER A 362 2.47 -15.39 33.47
CA SER A 362 2.35 -14.86 34.82
C SER A 362 1.01 -14.15 35.07
N SER A 363 0.26 -13.85 34.02
CA SER A 363 -1.06 -13.22 34.12
C SER A 363 -1.96 -13.53 32.91
N SER A 364 -3.28 -13.49 33.13
CA SER A 364 -4.31 -13.48 32.08
C SER A 364 -4.72 -12.06 31.64
N THR A 365 -4.25 -11.02 32.33
CA THR A 365 -4.58 -9.62 32.02
C THR A 365 -3.84 -9.12 30.78
N TYR A 366 -4.46 -8.17 30.08
CA TYR A 366 -3.88 -7.59 28.86
C TYR A 366 -3.24 -6.24 29.14
N CYS A 367 -1.92 -6.23 29.37
CA CYS A 367 -1.13 -5.01 29.48
C CYS A 367 -0.56 -4.60 28.12
N ARG A 368 -0.90 -3.39 27.69
CA ARG A 368 -0.60 -2.83 26.37
C ARG A 368 0.22 -1.55 26.52
N GLY A 369 1.31 -1.45 25.78
CA GLY A 369 2.18 -0.27 25.82
C GLY A 369 1.55 0.93 25.16
N ILE A 370 1.32 0.81 23.85
CA ILE A 370 0.74 1.84 23.00
C ILE A 370 -0.57 1.30 22.42
N TYR A 371 -1.65 2.05 22.57
CA TYR A 371 -2.97 1.68 22.09
C TYR A 371 -3.58 2.78 21.21
N SER A 372 -4.21 2.40 20.10
CA SER A 372 -5.01 3.33 19.31
C SER A 372 -6.22 2.67 18.66
N THR A 373 -7.33 3.41 18.65
CA THR A 373 -8.49 3.17 17.77
C THR A 373 -8.61 4.23 16.67
N PHE A 374 -7.66 5.15 16.59
CA PHE A 374 -7.68 6.28 15.66
C PHE A 374 -6.65 6.12 14.55
N SER A 375 -7.00 6.64 13.38
CA SER A 375 -6.14 6.67 12.20
C SER A 375 -4.95 7.62 12.34
N ASN A 376 -3.96 7.45 11.47
CA ASN A 376 -2.76 8.30 11.41
C ASN A 376 -1.90 8.26 12.69
N LEU A 377 -1.92 7.16 13.44
CA LEU A 377 -0.92 6.92 14.50
C LEU A 377 0.45 6.68 13.85
N GLU A 378 1.50 7.32 14.36
CA GLU A 378 2.89 7.04 13.99
C GLU A 378 3.70 6.61 15.22
N VAL A 379 4.33 5.44 15.17
CA VAL A 379 5.30 4.97 16.17
C VAL A 379 6.64 4.80 15.46
N ALA A 380 7.59 5.68 15.75
CA ALA A 380 8.83 5.80 14.97
C ALA A 380 10.08 5.87 15.86
N ASN A 381 11.13 5.09 15.57
CA ASN A 381 12.37 5.15 16.36
C ASN A 381 12.17 4.93 17.87
N CYS A 382 11.26 4.02 18.25
CA CYS A 382 11.03 3.66 19.64
C CYS A 382 11.71 2.33 19.99
N GLU A 383 12.07 2.14 21.25
CA GLU A 383 12.33 0.82 21.84
C GLU A 383 11.10 0.39 22.63
N VAL A 384 10.52 -0.77 22.35
CA VAL A 384 9.26 -1.23 22.96
C VAL A 384 9.38 -2.67 23.46
N PHE A 385 9.31 -2.86 24.78
CA PHE A 385 9.63 -4.16 25.38
C PHE A 385 8.93 -4.43 26.71
N GLY A 386 8.90 -5.71 27.11
CA GLY A 386 8.39 -6.13 28.42
C GLY A 386 6.86 -6.20 28.52
N TRP A 387 6.15 -6.41 27.41
CA TRP A 387 4.69 -6.44 27.38
C TRP A 387 4.15 -7.86 27.42
N ASN A 388 3.32 -8.14 28.43
CA ASN A 388 2.71 -9.46 28.58
C ASN A 388 1.64 -9.73 27.51
N HIS A 389 1.01 -8.69 26.97
CA HIS A 389 0.07 -8.79 25.85
C HIS A 389 0.64 -8.19 24.57
N ALA A 390 0.77 -6.85 24.47
CA ALA A 390 1.24 -6.22 23.24
C ALA A 390 2.04 -4.94 23.49
N GLY A 391 3.15 -4.75 22.78
CA GLY A 391 3.88 -3.48 22.77
C GLY A 391 3.06 -2.37 22.11
N VAL A 392 2.54 -2.64 20.90
CA VAL A 392 1.55 -1.80 20.22
C VAL A 392 0.31 -2.63 19.94
N TYR A 393 -0.88 -2.09 20.24
CA TYR A 393 -2.16 -2.71 19.96
C TYR A 393 -3.09 -1.74 19.21
N LEU A 394 -3.58 -2.16 18.04
CA LEU A 394 -4.47 -1.38 17.20
C LEU A 394 -5.85 -2.03 17.12
N SER A 395 -6.90 -1.21 17.20
CA SER A 395 -8.26 -1.69 16.99
C SER A 395 -9.23 -0.62 16.45
N GLY A 396 -10.52 -0.90 16.46
CA GLY A 396 -11.57 0.10 16.27
C GLY A 396 -11.61 0.79 14.90
N GLY A 397 -11.07 0.15 13.86
CA GLY A 397 -11.05 0.65 12.49
C GLY A 397 -9.91 1.62 12.18
N ALA A 398 -8.85 1.68 13.00
CA ALA A 398 -7.71 2.56 12.74
C ALA A 398 -7.07 2.26 11.36
N THR A 399 -6.84 3.29 10.57
CA THR A 399 -6.20 3.23 9.23
C THR A 399 -5.02 4.18 9.11
N ASN A 400 -4.19 4.00 8.09
CA ASN A 400 -2.98 4.82 7.87
C ASN A 400 -2.05 4.87 9.11
N VAL A 401 -2.00 3.78 9.88
CA VAL A 401 -1.08 3.65 11.01
C VAL A 401 0.30 3.26 10.48
N LYS A 402 1.35 3.92 10.96
CA LYS A 402 2.74 3.67 10.59
C LYS A 402 3.55 3.27 11.82
N ILE A 403 4.22 2.13 11.76
CA ILE A 403 5.09 1.65 12.84
C ILE A 403 6.45 1.35 12.20
N HIS A 404 7.47 2.16 12.49
CA HIS A 404 8.73 2.05 11.79
C HIS A 404 9.98 2.44 12.57
N ASP A 405 11.14 2.06 12.04
CA ASP A 405 12.48 2.36 12.60
C ASP A 405 12.64 1.98 14.09
N SER A 406 11.78 1.10 14.60
CA SER A 406 11.65 0.81 16.03
C SER A 406 12.22 -0.57 16.38
N TYR A 407 12.56 -0.78 17.65
CA TYR A 407 13.04 -2.05 18.18
C TYR A 407 12.04 -2.64 19.15
N PHE A 408 11.45 -3.78 18.78
CA PHE A 408 10.49 -4.51 19.61
C PHE A 408 11.14 -5.77 20.16
N HIS A 409 11.23 -5.89 21.49
CA HIS A 409 11.85 -7.08 22.07
C HIS A 409 11.30 -7.50 23.42
N HIS A 410 11.60 -8.73 23.82
CA HIS A 410 11.25 -9.28 25.13
C HIS A 410 9.75 -9.17 25.45
N ASN A 411 8.90 -9.40 24.45
CA ASN A 411 7.45 -9.54 24.61
C ASN A 411 7.12 -11.04 24.48
N GLN A 412 7.34 -11.78 25.56
CA GLN A 412 7.58 -13.23 25.49
C GLN A 412 6.49 -14.10 26.10
N GLN A 413 5.47 -13.52 26.71
CA GLN A 413 4.54 -14.30 27.52
C GLN A 413 3.86 -15.42 26.70
N SER A 414 3.91 -16.66 27.20
CA SER A 414 3.21 -17.79 26.61
C SER A 414 1.70 -17.52 26.46
N GLY A 415 1.18 -17.84 25.27
CA GLY A 415 -0.21 -17.59 24.87
C GLY A 415 -0.54 -16.14 24.54
N LEU A 416 0.37 -15.19 24.78
CA LEU A 416 0.26 -13.77 24.42
C LEU A 416 1.62 -13.30 23.84
N GLY A 417 2.18 -12.18 24.31
CA GLY A 417 3.54 -11.73 23.98
C GLY A 417 3.71 -11.23 22.54
N TYR A 418 3.05 -10.13 22.20
CA TYR A 418 3.09 -9.54 20.87
C TYR A 418 3.97 -8.28 20.86
N GLY A 419 4.86 -8.14 19.87
CA GLY A 419 5.50 -6.86 19.60
C GLY A 419 4.44 -5.85 19.13
N ILE A 420 3.77 -6.20 18.04
CA ILE A 420 2.65 -5.46 17.44
C ILE A 420 1.46 -6.39 17.28
N SER A 421 0.26 -5.94 17.68
CA SER A 421 -0.99 -6.68 17.54
C SER A 421 -2.09 -5.82 16.91
N ILE A 422 -2.82 -6.41 15.97
CA ILE A 422 -3.82 -5.72 15.14
C ILE A 422 -5.15 -6.46 15.23
N ALA A 423 -6.21 -5.76 15.62
CA ALA A 423 -7.55 -6.32 15.72
C ALA A 423 -8.60 -5.33 15.20
N GLN A 424 -9.06 -5.51 13.96
CA GLN A 424 -9.89 -4.53 13.24
C GLN A 424 -9.17 -3.18 13.07
N ALA A 425 -8.00 -3.21 12.41
CA ALA A 425 -7.22 -2.03 12.05
C ALA A 425 -6.24 -2.38 10.92
N PHE A 426 -5.66 -1.36 10.29
CA PHE A 426 -4.69 -1.49 9.20
C PHE A 426 -3.41 -0.73 9.50
N ALA A 427 -2.26 -1.39 9.33
CA ALA A 427 -0.95 -0.80 9.61
C ALA A 427 0.09 -1.12 8.54
N LEU A 428 0.94 -0.13 8.27
CA LEU A 428 2.22 -0.28 7.59
C LEU A 428 3.33 -0.42 8.63
N ILE A 429 4.00 -1.56 8.64
CA ILE A 429 5.03 -1.93 9.62
C ILE A 429 6.35 -2.06 8.88
N THR A 430 7.24 -1.07 9.00
CA THR A 430 8.44 -1.00 8.15
C THR A 430 9.74 -0.72 8.88
N ASN A 431 10.87 -1.26 8.41
CA ASN A 431 12.20 -0.94 8.95
C ASN A 431 12.35 -1.19 10.47
N ASN A 432 11.56 -2.10 11.05
CA ASN A 432 11.67 -2.43 12.48
C ASN A 432 12.62 -3.60 12.71
N TYR A 433 13.19 -3.62 13.90
CA TYR A 433 13.92 -4.76 14.45
C TYR A 433 13.02 -5.49 15.44
N PHE A 434 12.97 -6.82 15.33
CA PHE A 434 12.23 -7.68 16.25
C PHE A 434 13.15 -8.74 16.81
N ASP A 435 13.21 -8.88 18.13
CA ASP A 435 13.93 -9.99 18.77
C ASP A 435 13.20 -10.45 20.02
N TYR A 436 13.37 -11.68 20.50
CA TYR A 436 12.76 -12.11 21.77
C TYR A 436 11.24 -11.81 21.88
N ASN A 437 10.49 -11.94 20.79
CA ASN A 437 9.03 -11.83 20.82
C ASN A 437 8.43 -13.22 20.68
N ARG A 438 7.25 -13.46 21.28
CA ARG A 438 6.48 -14.67 20.95
C ARG A 438 5.90 -14.53 19.54
N HIS A 439 5.17 -13.44 19.26
CA HIS A 439 4.92 -13.00 17.89
C HIS A 439 5.43 -11.57 17.73
N ALA A 440 6.27 -11.32 16.72
CA ALA A 440 6.70 -9.98 16.37
C ALA A 440 5.51 -9.13 15.89
N ILE A 441 4.68 -9.71 15.02
CA ILE A 441 3.45 -9.12 14.48
C ILE A 441 2.34 -10.17 14.58
N ALA A 442 1.18 -9.81 15.10
CA ALA A 442 0.01 -10.69 15.15
C ALA A 442 -1.27 -9.95 14.71
N GLY A 443 -2.01 -10.51 13.76
CA GLY A 443 -3.37 -10.08 13.43
C GLY A 443 -4.42 -11.01 14.06
N SER A 444 -5.55 -10.47 14.52
CA SER A 444 -6.62 -11.27 15.14
C SER A 444 -7.50 -12.05 14.15
N GLY A 445 -7.37 -11.80 12.85
CA GLY A 445 -8.16 -12.47 11.81
C GLY A 445 -9.56 -11.91 11.58
N ILE A 446 -10.02 -10.98 12.42
CA ILE A 446 -11.34 -10.36 12.25
C ILE A 446 -11.39 -9.43 11.03
N ALA A 447 -12.56 -9.17 10.46
CA ALA A 447 -12.70 -8.32 9.27
C ALA A 447 -12.36 -6.87 9.59
N GLY A 448 -11.95 -6.15 8.54
CA GLY A 448 -11.43 -4.81 8.68
C GLY A 448 -10.08 -4.80 9.39
N SER A 449 -9.33 -5.91 9.30
CA SER A 449 -7.96 -5.99 9.81
C SER A 449 -6.99 -6.45 8.72
N GLY A 450 -5.79 -5.90 8.73
CA GLY A 450 -4.74 -6.32 7.80
C GLY A 450 -3.45 -5.57 8.06
N TYR A 451 -2.35 -6.07 7.53
CA TYR A 451 -1.08 -5.37 7.64
C TYR A 451 -0.20 -5.58 6.42
N GLU A 452 0.60 -4.57 6.17
CA GLU A 452 1.79 -4.65 5.35
C GLU A 452 3.01 -4.62 6.26
N ALA A 453 3.84 -5.67 6.18
CA ALA A 453 5.11 -5.75 6.87
C ALA A 453 6.23 -5.77 5.84
N ALA A 454 7.06 -4.73 5.80
CA ALA A 454 8.15 -4.64 4.84
C ALA A 454 9.48 -4.14 5.41
N TYR A 455 10.60 -4.64 4.88
CA TYR A 455 11.94 -4.20 5.27
C TYR A 455 12.27 -4.37 6.77
N ASN A 456 11.52 -5.21 7.48
CA ASN A 456 11.80 -5.50 8.88
C ASN A 456 12.86 -6.59 9.00
N VAL A 457 13.54 -6.62 10.15
CA VAL A 457 14.50 -7.65 10.51
C VAL A 457 14.02 -8.38 11.75
N VAL A 458 13.70 -9.66 11.61
CA VAL A 458 13.46 -10.57 12.73
C VAL A 458 14.78 -11.25 13.08
N MET A 459 15.29 -10.97 14.25
CA MET A 459 16.55 -11.50 14.78
C MET A 459 16.38 -12.94 15.29
N SER A 460 17.47 -13.53 15.78
CA SER A 460 17.57 -14.97 15.98
C SER A 460 16.77 -15.54 17.15
N ASN A 461 16.34 -14.71 18.11
CA ASN A 461 15.85 -15.20 19.41
C ASN A 461 14.31 -15.19 19.54
N ALA A 462 13.59 -15.29 18.41
CA ALA A 462 12.14 -15.51 18.46
C ALA A 462 11.82 -16.83 19.18
N ILE A 463 10.75 -16.84 19.99
CA ILE A 463 10.37 -18.01 20.81
C ILE A 463 9.09 -18.72 20.33
N ALA A 464 8.52 -18.25 19.22
CA ALA A 464 7.47 -18.91 18.46
C ALA A 464 7.49 -18.36 17.02
N HIS A 465 6.46 -18.66 16.22
CA HIS A 465 6.39 -18.11 14.87
C HIS A 465 6.26 -16.58 14.90
N SER A 466 6.93 -15.89 13.97
CA SER A 466 7.20 -14.46 14.15
C SER A 466 6.07 -13.56 13.66
N PHE A 467 5.69 -13.66 12.38
CA PHE A 467 4.55 -12.93 11.82
C PHE A 467 3.35 -13.86 11.76
N ASP A 468 2.25 -13.48 12.40
CA ASP A 468 1.02 -14.26 12.47
C ASP A 468 -0.18 -13.48 11.93
N MET A 469 -1.11 -14.22 11.34
CA MET A 469 -2.49 -13.79 11.17
C MET A 469 -3.37 -14.93 11.64
N HIS A 470 -4.06 -14.73 12.75
CA HIS A 470 -5.01 -15.68 13.29
C HIS A 470 -6.15 -15.92 12.29
N GLY A 471 -6.77 -17.09 12.36
CA GLY A 471 -8.11 -17.26 11.84
C GLY A 471 -9.15 -16.83 12.87
N ASP A 472 -10.20 -16.16 12.42
CA ASP A 472 -11.32 -15.72 13.23
C ASP A 472 -12.20 -16.91 13.60
N GLY A 473 -12.07 -17.36 14.85
CA GLY A 473 -12.79 -18.51 15.40
C GLY A 473 -12.05 -19.85 15.29
N GLY A 474 -10.83 -19.89 14.75
CA GLY A 474 -10.01 -21.11 14.71
C GLY A 474 -8.98 -21.13 13.59
N ASP A 475 -8.31 -22.26 13.42
CA ASP A 475 -7.29 -22.47 12.39
C ASP A 475 -7.83 -23.34 11.26
N GLY A 476 -7.61 -22.94 10.01
CA GLY A 476 -8.17 -23.62 8.84
C GLY A 476 -8.60 -22.66 7.73
N ALA A 477 -8.49 -23.11 6.48
CA ALA A 477 -8.89 -22.32 5.30
C ALA A 477 -10.36 -21.84 5.32
N LYS A 478 -11.22 -22.52 6.09
CA LYS A 478 -12.62 -22.17 6.32
C LYS A 478 -12.81 -20.91 7.19
N TYR A 479 -11.83 -20.57 8.03
CA TYR A 479 -11.90 -19.40 8.89
C TYR A 479 -11.36 -18.18 8.16
N ARG A 480 -11.93 -17.01 8.42
CA ARG A 480 -11.44 -15.73 7.90
C ARG A 480 -10.10 -15.38 8.56
N ALA A 481 -9.16 -14.79 7.83
CA ALA A 481 -7.89 -14.31 8.39
C ALA A 481 -7.65 -12.84 7.99
N GLY A 482 -8.57 -11.97 8.41
CA GLY A 482 -8.57 -10.55 8.09
C GLY A 482 -8.88 -10.27 6.63
N ASP A 483 -8.57 -9.05 6.23
CA ASP A 483 -8.79 -8.53 4.89
C ASP A 483 -7.56 -8.81 4.00
N TYR A 484 -6.35 -8.59 4.49
CA TYR A 484 -5.12 -8.92 3.76
C TYR A 484 -3.92 -9.12 4.69
N VAL A 485 -2.93 -9.86 4.18
CA VAL A 485 -1.60 -10.00 4.77
C VAL A 485 -0.58 -9.78 3.65
N ASN A 486 0.18 -8.70 3.72
CA ASN A 486 1.26 -8.41 2.76
C ASN A 486 2.61 -8.40 3.50
N VAL A 487 3.49 -9.35 3.19
CA VAL A 487 4.79 -9.50 3.85
C VAL A 487 5.87 -9.53 2.79
N HIS A 488 6.68 -8.47 2.67
CA HIS A 488 7.69 -8.42 1.63
C HIS A 488 9.00 -7.75 2.02
N ASP A 489 10.08 -8.18 1.38
CA ASP A 489 11.42 -7.59 1.56
C ASP A 489 11.91 -7.58 3.02
N ASN A 490 11.40 -8.47 3.88
CA ASN A 490 11.87 -8.64 5.26
C ASN A 490 13.01 -9.65 5.32
N THR A 491 13.80 -9.61 6.40
CA THR A 491 14.84 -10.60 6.69
C THR A 491 14.54 -11.32 8.00
N PHE A 492 14.55 -12.66 7.98
CA PHE A 492 14.29 -13.51 9.13
C PHE A 492 15.52 -14.37 9.47
N TYR A 493 16.12 -14.11 10.63
CA TYR A 493 17.28 -14.83 11.15
C TYR A 493 16.95 -15.90 12.20
N MET A 494 15.73 -15.92 12.73
CA MET A 494 15.27 -17.05 13.55
C MET A 494 15.08 -18.30 12.71
N LYS A 495 15.36 -19.48 13.26
CA LYS A 495 15.35 -20.76 12.54
C LYS A 495 14.44 -21.84 13.17
N ASP A 496 14.20 -21.77 14.47
CA ASP A 496 13.55 -22.85 15.22
C ASP A 496 12.00 -22.84 15.08
N TYR A 497 11.44 -21.76 14.54
CA TYR A 497 10.01 -21.58 14.34
C TYR A 497 9.68 -21.15 12.91
N ARG A 498 8.40 -21.09 12.54
CA ARG A 498 7.96 -20.52 11.26
C ARG A 498 8.20 -19.01 11.25
N ALA A 499 8.68 -18.49 10.14
CA ALA A 499 8.79 -17.04 9.97
C ALA A 499 7.40 -16.39 9.87
N ILE A 500 6.52 -16.99 9.06
CA ILE A 500 5.20 -16.45 8.75
C ILE A 500 4.16 -17.57 8.87
N THR A 501 3.10 -17.29 9.62
CA THR A 501 1.93 -18.16 9.76
C THR A 501 0.66 -17.38 9.41
N VAL A 502 -0.19 -17.92 8.54
CA VAL A 502 -1.52 -17.36 8.23
C VAL A 502 -2.55 -18.47 8.40
N ARG A 503 -3.34 -18.35 9.46
CA ARG A 503 -4.12 -19.45 10.05
C ARG A 503 -5.55 -19.56 9.52
N GLY A 504 -5.91 -18.75 8.54
CA GLY A 504 -7.17 -18.82 7.81
C GLY A 504 -7.03 -18.24 6.41
N THR A 505 -8.14 -17.81 5.83
CA THR A 505 -8.21 -17.20 4.49
C THR A 505 -8.45 -15.71 4.58
N PRO A 506 -7.45 -14.86 4.26
CA PRO A 506 -7.67 -13.43 4.14
C PRO A 506 -8.58 -13.12 2.94
N LYS A 507 -9.45 -12.11 3.09
CA LYS A 507 -10.43 -11.71 2.06
C LYS A 507 -9.79 -11.43 0.70
N ASN A 508 -8.69 -10.68 0.70
CA ASN A 508 -7.95 -10.23 -0.47
C ASN A 508 -6.68 -11.07 -0.73
N GLY A 509 -6.51 -12.15 0.02
CA GLY A 509 -5.36 -13.06 -0.08
C GLY A 509 -4.11 -12.62 0.71
N THR A 510 -3.10 -13.46 0.58
CA THR A 510 -1.79 -13.30 1.23
C THR A 510 -0.73 -13.05 0.17
N THR A 511 0.12 -12.05 0.35
CA THR A 511 1.32 -11.84 -0.47
C THR A 511 2.57 -12.03 0.37
N ILE A 512 3.48 -12.90 -0.06
CA ILE A 512 4.78 -13.16 0.57
C ILE A 512 5.86 -13.03 -0.50
N LYS A 513 6.55 -11.90 -0.54
CA LYS A 513 7.43 -11.55 -1.66
C LYS A 513 8.82 -11.10 -1.22
N ASN A 514 9.87 -11.53 -1.91
CA ASN A 514 11.24 -11.01 -1.73
C ASN A 514 11.80 -11.07 -0.30
N ASN A 515 11.23 -11.88 0.58
CA ASN A 515 11.74 -12.03 1.93
C ASN A 515 12.98 -12.95 1.90
N LYS A 516 13.87 -12.71 2.86
CA LYS A 516 15.07 -13.52 3.08
C LYS A 516 14.90 -14.34 4.34
N PHE A 517 15.09 -15.64 4.24
CA PHE A 517 14.90 -16.58 5.34
C PHE A 517 16.16 -17.41 5.57
N VAL A 518 16.55 -17.60 6.83
CA VAL A 518 17.56 -18.61 7.19
C VAL A 518 17.04 -20.04 7.06
N HIS A 519 15.71 -20.22 7.02
CA HIS A 519 15.10 -21.52 6.79
C HIS A 519 15.55 -22.13 5.48
N THR A 520 15.62 -23.46 5.44
CA THR A 520 16.12 -24.21 4.28
C THR A 520 15.18 -24.20 3.08
N SER A 521 13.89 -23.90 3.28
CA SER A 521 12.88 -23.95 2.23
C SER A 521 11.62 -23.15 2.57
N GLN A 522 10.75 -22.97 1.58
CA GLN A 522 9.42 -22.37 1.75
C GLN A 522 8.58 -23.11 2.79
N SER A 523 8.53 -24.44 2.71
CA SER A 523 7.76 -25.26 3.65
C SER A 523 8.39 -25.32 5.03
N ALA A 524 9.64 -24.86 5.20
CA ALA A 524 10.31 -24.65 6.48
C ALA A 524 10.02 -23.24 7.06
N ALA A 525 9.90 -22.21 6.21
CA ALA A 525 9.64 -20.84 6.64
C ALA A 525 8.15 -20.55 6.89
N LEU A 526 7.25 -21.13 6.11
CA LEU A 526 5.85 -20.69 6.02
C LEU A 526 4.87 -21.77 6.51
N ASN A 527 3.77 -21.33 7.12
CA ASN A 527 2.58 -22.15 7.36
C ASN A 527 1.32 -21.38 6.98
N LEU A 528 0.72 -21.72 5.83
CA LEU A 528 -0.41 -20.98 5.25
C LEU A 528 -1.57 -21.95 5.03
N TYR A 529 -2.73 -21.62 5.58
CA TYR A 529 -3.91 -22.47 5.45
C TYR A 529 -4.71 -22.22 4.17
N ALA A 530 -4.72 -20.99 3.67
CA ALA A 530 -5.45 -20.63 2.46
C ALA A 530 -4.70 -21.02 1.18
N THR A 531 -5.41 -21.08 0.06
CA THR A 531 -4.83 -21.34 -1.28
C THR A 531 -4.65 -20.06 -2.11
N ASN A 532 -5.26 -18.95 -1.71
CA ASN A 532 -5.17 -17.65 -2.39
C ASN A 532 -3.89 -16.86 -2.00
N ASN A 533 -2.74 -17.52 -2.06
CA ASN A 533 -1.45 -16.92 -1.71
C ASN A 533 -0.63 -16.60 -2.96
N THR A 534 0.02 -15.45 -2.97
CA THR A 534 1.06 -15.09 -3.94
C THR A 534 2.42 -15.17 -3.26
N ILE A 535 3.24 -16.16 -3.62
CA ILE A 535 4.56 -16.39 -3.02
C ILE A 535 5.61 -16.32 -4.11
N THR A 536 6.47 -15.29 -4.09
CA THR A 536 7.43 -15.04 -5.19
C THR A 536 8.72 -14.38 -4.70
N GLY A 537 9.84 -14.60 -5.39
CA GLY A 537 11.10 -13.87 -5.15
C GLY A 537 11.78 -14.09 -3.79
N ASN A 538 11.24 -14.95 -2.93
CA ASN A 538 11.82 -15.22 -1.61
C ASN A 538 13.14 -16.00 -1.73
N THR A 539 14.10 -15.67 -0.87
CA THR A 539 15.40 -16.35 -0.76
C THR A 539 15.46 -17.15 0.53
N TYR A 540 15.95 -18.39 0.45
CA TYR A 540 16.06 -19.32 1.57
C TYR A 540 17.53 -19.67 1.82
N SER A 541 17.84 -20.25 2.99
CA SER A 541 19.18 -20.65 3.41
C SER A 541 20.19 -19.49 3.42
N ILE A 542 19.75 -18.27 3.77
CA ILE A 542 20.69 -17.16 3.96
C ILE A 542 21.58 -17.42 5.20
N GLY A 543 22.76 -16.82 5.23
CA GLY A 543 23.59 -16.79 6.43
C GLY A 543 22.96 -15.92 7.53
N VAL A 544 23.21 -16.26 8.80
CA VAL A 544 22.84 -15.41 9.93
C VAL A 544 23.81 -14.24 10.01
N ALA A 545 23.29 -13.02 10.14
CA ALA A 545 24.09 -11.82 10.40
C ALA A 545 23.82 -11.27 11.80
N THR A 546 24.84 -10.65 12.40
CA THR A 546 24.66 -9.81 13.58
C THR A 546 23.98 -8.51 13.17
N VAL A 547 22.96 -8.11 13.94
CA VAL A 547 22.14 -6.93 13.66
C VAL A 547 22.20 -5.98 14.85
N ASN A 548 22.38 -4.69 14.57
CA ASN A 548 22.39 -3.65 15.60
C ASN A 548 21.10 -2.82 15.49
N PRO A 549 20.15 -2.93 16.44
CA PRO A 549 18.91 -2.15 16.45
C PRO A 549 19.09 -0.69 16.89
N GLY A 550 20.34 -0.23 17.04
CA GLY A 550 20.70 1.07 17.62
C GLY A 550 20.76 1.02 19.15
N PRO A 551 20.85 2.19 19.81
CA PRO A 551 20.87 2.26 21.28
C PRO A 551 19.66 1.55 21.89
N SER A 552 19.93 0.56 22.76
CA SER A 552 18.90 -0.27 23.37
C SER A 552 19.22 -0.57 24.83
N THR A 553 18.17 -0.78 25.62
CA THR A 553 18.22 -1.24 27.00
C THR A 553 18.79 -2.66 27.05
N LYS A 554 19.80 -2.87 27.89
CA LYS A 554 20.35 -4.20 28.19
C LYS A 554 19.49 -4.83 29.29
N LEU A 555 19.02 -6.05 29.06
CA LEU A 555 18.12 -6.80 29.96
C LEU A 555 18.83 -7.94 30.67
#